data_AF-A0A1E1VY97-F1
#
_entry.id   AF-A0A1E1VY97-F1
#
_cell.length_a   1.000
_cell.length_b   1.000
_cell.length_c   1.000
_cell.angle_alpha   90.00
_cell.angle_beta   90.00
_cell.angle_gamma   90.00
#
_symmetry.space_group_name_H-M   'P 1'
#
loop_
_entity.id
_entity.type
_entity.pdbx_description
1 polymer ?
#
loop_
_entity_poly.entity_id
_entity_poly.type
_entity_poly.pdbx_seq_one_letter_code
_entity_poly.pdbx_strand_id
1 'polypeptide(L)'
;LTLQGERWVDYFSRFEKVTKMVQLLYIVASMHVLLCPFTKVEESFNIQAVHDILYHRHNLTQYDHNEFPGVVPRTFIGPFVIAAVSAPIVNFLYLLGINKFWTQYVVRLTLTLAVLVTWSRLRSALQKQFGNTFAWWYTIITVTQYHFMFYMSRPLPNIMVLPLVLLAFEGWILGKHKQFIISAGVGIIIFRAELAMLFGLFLIIDLHFQKIDVKTVLKIAVPAGVGLVALTVVVDSLFWGRLLWPEAEVFWYNTIMNKSSDWGTAPFLWYIYSALPRGLGPSLLLIPVGVYLERR
;
A
#
# COMPACT_ATOMS: atom_id res chain seq x y z
N LEU A 1 -34.90 -31.24 5.45
CA LEU A 1 -34.56 -30.76 4.09
C LEU A 1 -34.84 -29.27 3.90
N THR A 2 -35.90 -28.70 4.49
CA THR A 2 -36.25 -27.26 4.42
C THR A 2 -35.26 -26.32 5.15
N LEU A 3 -34.81 -26.67 6.35
CA LEU A 3 -33.86 -25.84 7.13
C LEU A 3 -32.45 -25.73 6.51
N GLN A 4 -32.06 -26.71 5.68
CA GLN A 4 -30.77 -26.68 4.99
C GLN A 4 -30.85 -25.76 3.76
N GLY A 5 -31.95 -25.81 3.01
CA GLY A 5 -32.19 -24.96 1.84
C GLY A 5 -32.20 -23.46 2.15
N GLU A 6 -32.85 -23.04 3.24
CA GLU A 6 -32.86 -21.63 3.67
C GLU A 6 -31.47 -21.12 4.06
N ARG A 7 -30.65 -21.97 4.69
CA ARG A 7 -29.25 -21.65 5.04
C ARG A 7 -28.38 -21.47 3.81
N TRP A 8 -28.60 -22.28 2.77
CA TRP A 8 -27.90 -22.14 1.48
C TRP A 8 -28.33 -20.87 0.75
N VAL A 9 -29.62 -20.55 0.70
CA VAL A 9 -30.13 -19.32 0.06
C VAL A 9 -29.58 -18.06 0.74
N ASP A 10 -29.56 -18.01 2.08
CA ASP A 10 -28.98 -16.89 2.82
C ASP A 10 -27.45 -16.81 2.58
N TYR A 11 -26.75 -17.95 2.55
CA TYR A 11 -25.31 -18.00 2.24
C TYR A 11 -24.99 -17.49 0.83
N PHE A 12 -25.72 -17.94 -0.19
CA PHE A 12 -25.55 -17.48 -1.57
C PHE A 12 -25.88 -15.99 -1.72
N SER A 13 -26.96 -15.51 -1.09
CA SER A 13 -27.31 -14.08 -1.10
C SER A 13 -26.24 -13.20 -0.44
N ARG A 14 -25.61 -13.69 0.65
CA ARG A 14 -24.51 -13.00 1.33
C ARG A 14 -23.24 -13.02 0.49
N PHE A 15 -22.91 -14.15 -0.14
CA PHE A 15 -21.75 -14.28 -1.03
C PHE A 15 -21.87 -13.38 -2.26
N GLU A 16 -23.07 -13.29 -2.84
CA GLU A 16 -23.36 -12.42 -3.98
C GLU A 16 -23.22 -10.94 -3.60
N LYS A 17 -23.75 -10.51 -2.44
CA LYS A 17 -23.57 -9.14 -1.94
C LYS A 17 -22.12 -8.80 -1.63
N VAL A 18 -21.35 -9.74 -1.09
CA VAL A 18 -19.91 -9.57 -0.80
C VAL A 18 -19.11 -9.35 -2.08
N THR A 19 -19.46 -10.06 -3.15
CA THR A 19 -18.81 -9.97 -4.47
C THR A 19 -19.17 -8.66 -5.19
N LYS A 20 -20.45 -8.25 -5.13
CA LYS A 20 -20.93 -6.96 -5.65
C LYS A 20 -20.21 -5.74 -5.04
N MET A 21 -19.86 -5.83 -3.76
CA MET A 21 -19.14 -4.74 -3.07
C MET A 21 -17.68 -4.57 -3.53
N VAL A 22 -16.96 -5.67 -3.77
CA VAL A 22 -15.57 -5.58 -4.30
C VAL A 22 -15.58 -5.06 -5.74
N GLN A 23 -16.57 -5.48 -6.54
CA GLN A 23 -16.79 -4.95 -7.89
C GLN A 23 -17.00 -3.44 -7.88
N LEU A 24 -17.76 -2.90 -6.92
CA LEU A 24 -17.97 -1.46 -6.79
C LEU A 24 -16.65 -0.70 -6.58
N LEU A 25 -15.77 -1.18 -5.70
CA LEU A 25 -14.45 -0.55 -5.50
C LEU A 25 -13.64 -0.58 -6.80
N TYR A 26 -13.64 -1.71 -7.51
CA TYR A 26 -12.91 -1.82 -8.78
C TYR A 26 -13.44 -0.84 -9.82
N ILE A 27 -14.76 -0.71 -9.97
CA ILE A 27 -15.39 0.21 -10.91
C ILE A 27 -15.03 1.65 -10.55
N VAL A 28 -15.19 2.04 -9.28
CA VAL A 28 -14.89 3.40 -8.83
C VAL A 28 -13.40 3.72 -8.99
N ALA A 29 -12.50 2.81 -8.63
CA ALA A 29 -11.05 3.02 -8.80
C ALA A 29 -10.67 3.12 -10.29
N SER A 30 -11.26 2.28 -11.15
CA SER A 30 -11.04 2.33 -12.60
C SER A 30 -11.55 3.64 -13.21
N MET A 31 -12.71 4.14 -12.76
CA MET A 31 -13.21 5.45 -13.16
C MET A 31 -12.22 6.57 -12.79
N HIS A 32 -11.62 6.54 -11.59
CA HIS A 32 -10.61 7.53 -11.22
C HIS A 32 -9.36 7.46 -12.12
N VAL A 33 -8.95 6.26 -12.54
CA VAL A 33 -7.85 6.10 -13.51
C VAL A 33 -8.20 6.73 -14.85
N LEU A 34 -9.42 6.49 -15.36
CA LEU A 34 -9.87 7.00 -16.65
C LEU A 34 -10.09 8.51 -16.65
N LEU A 35 -10.73 9.05 -15.62
CA LEU A 35 -11.10 10.46 -15.51
C LEU A 35 -9.92 11.36 -15.10
N CYS A 36 -8.89 10.80 -14.46
CA CYS A 36 -7.72 11.55 -14.00
C CYS A 36 -6.42 10.99 -14.61
N PRO A 37 -6.19 11.20 -15.92
CA PRO A 37 -5.03 10.64 -16.63
C PRO A 37 -3.70 11.25 -16.19
N PHE A 38 -3.70 12.50 -15.74
CA PHE A 38 -2.48 13.22 -15.40
C PHE A 38 -1.89 12.81 -14.04
N THR A 39 -0.57 12.71 -14.00
CA THR A 39 0.22 12.36 -12.82
C THR A 39 0.60 13.60 -12.03
N LYS A 40 0.63 13.47 -10.71
CA LYS A 40 1.26 14.47 -9.86
C LYS A 40 2.79 14.36 -9.90
N VAL A 41 3.47 15.40 -9.47
CA VAL A 41 4.95 15.44 -9.40
C VAL A 41 5.49 14.34 -8.50
N GLU A 42 4.80 14.01 -7.41
CA GLU A 42 5.20 12.97 -6.46
C GLU A 42 5.07 11.54 -7.02
N GLU A 43 4.38 11.35 -8.15
CA GLU A 43 4.25 10.07 -8.85
C GLU A 43 5.38 9.85 -9.87
N SER A 44 6.10 10.92 -10.24
CA SER A 44 7.08 10.95 -11.34
C SER A 44 8.09 9.81 -11.25
N PHE A 45 8.81 9.71 -10.13
CA PHE A 45 9.84 8.69 -9.95
C PHE A 45 9.32 7.27 -10.24
N ASN A 46 8.21 6.86 -9.60
CA ASN A 46 7.73 5.49 -9.77
C ASN A 46 7.15 5.24 -11.17
N ILE A 47 6.47 6.23 -11.77
CA ILE A 47 5.97 6.12 -13.15
C ILE A 47 7.13 5.94 -14.13
N GLN A 48 8.15 6.80 -14.03
CA GLN A 48 9.30 6.74 -14.92
C GLN A 48 10.13 5.49 -14.68
N ALA A 49 10.37 5.10 -13.43
CA ALA A 49 11.06 3.85 -13.11
C ALA A 49 10.35 2.62 -13.72
N VAL A 50 9.01 2.55 -13.64
CA VAL A 50 8.26 1.46 -14.29
C VAL A 50 8.40 1.52 -15.81
N HIS A 51 8.30 2.71 -16.41
CA HIS A 51 8.52 2.90 -17.84
C HIS A 51 9.91 2.41 -18.26
N ASP A 52 10.95 2.82 -17.54
CA ASP A 52 12.33 2.53 -17.90
C ASP A 52 12.65 1.04 -17.77
N ILE A 53 12.13 0.39 -16.74
CA ILE A 53 12.25 -1.06 -16.58
C ILE A 53 11.58 -1.81 -17.75
N LEU A 54 10.41 -1.35 -18.21
CA LEU A 54 9.67 -1.99 -19.30
C LEU A 54 10.31 -1.76 -20.68
N TYR A 55 10.76 -0.53 -20.95
CA TYR A 55 11.22 -0.09 -22.27
C TYR A 55 12.75 -0.09 -22.43
N HIS A 56 13.48 0.45 -21.46
CA HIS A 56 14.95 0.54 -21.50
C HIS A 56 15.63 -0.73 -20.95
N ARG A 57 14.95 -1.48 -20.08
CA ARG A 57 15.38 -2.81 -19.57
C ARG A 57 16.81 -2.75 -19.00
N HIS A 58 17.77 -3.41 -19.64
CA HIS A 58 19.16 -3.47 -19.19
C HIS A 58 19.97 -2.21 -19.52
N ASN A 59 19.44 -1.30 -20.36
CA ASN A 59 20.13 -0.06 -20.68
C ASN A 59 19.92 0.99 -19.59
N LEU A 60 20.62 0.81 -18.46
CA LEU A 60 20.50 1.67 -17.27
C LEU A 60 20.91 3.13 -17.53
N THR A 61 21.70 3.40 -18.56
CA THR A 61 22.14 4.76 -18.92
C THR A 61 21.00 5.64 -19.42
N GLN A 62 19.91 5.03 -19.90
CA GLN A 62 18.74 5.72 -20.45
C GLN A 62 17.63 5.93 -19.41
N TYR A 63 17.88 5.61 -18.14
CA TYR A 63 16.87 5.77 -17.10
C TYR A 63 16.79 7.23 -16.64
N ASP A 64 15.58 7.70 -16.41
CA ASP A 64 15.22 9.09 -16.09
C ASP A 64 15.89 9.59 -14.81
N HIS A 65 16.05 8.71 -13.80
CA HIS A 65 16.63 9.09 -12.51
C HIS A 65 18.11 9.50 -12.59
N ASN A 66 18.80 9.20 -13.68
CA ASN A 66 20.18 9.68 -13.88
C ASN A 66 20.20 11.19 -14.19
N GLU A 67 19.18 11.70 -14.90
CA GLU A 67 19.03 13.12 -15.20
C GLU A 67 18.23 13.84 -14.09
N PHE A 68 17.20 13.17 -13.54
CA PHE A 68 16.30 13.70 -12.52
C PHE A 68 16.26 12.84 -11.24
N PRO A 69 17.37 12.77 -10.47
CA PRO A 69 17.48 11.88 -9.30
C PRO A 69 16.59 12.28 -8.10
N GLY A 70 16.07 13.50 -8.08
CA GLY A 70 15.41 14.08 -6.90
C GLY A 70 16.37 14.37 -5.75
N VAL A 71 15.84 14.77 -4.60
CA VAL A 71 16.62 15.19 -3.41
C VAL A 71 17.23 14.00 -2.66
N VAL A 72 16.51 12.88 -2.64
CA VAL A 72 16.89 11.65 -1.96
C VAL A 72 16.52 10.46 -2.84
N PRO A 73 17.32 9.38 -2.84
CA PRO A 73 17.02 8.21 -3.66
C PRO A 73 15.72 7.55 -3.21
N ARG A 74 15.04 6.92 -4.17
CA ARG A 74 13.83 6.14 -3.96
C ARG A 74 14.11 4.69 -4.38
N THR A 75 13.40 3.75 -3.77
CA THR A 75 13.55 2.33 -4.11
C THR A 75 12.92 1.98 -5.46
N PHE A 76 13.64 1.20 -6.25
CA PHE A 76 13.18 0.57 -7.48
C PHE A 76 12.40 -0.72 -7.24
N ILE A 77 12.39 -1.28 -6.02
CA ILE A 77 11.72 -2.56 -5.74
C ILE A 77 10.22 -2.49 -6.04
N GLY A 78 9.55 -1.42 -5.61
CA GLY A 78 8.14 -1.19 -5.92
C GLY A 78 7.88 -1.13 -7.44
N PRO A 79 8.52 -0.18 -8.16
CA PRO A 79 8.45 -0.08 -9.62
C PRO A 79 8.74 -1.40 -10.33
N PHE A 80 9.77 -2.13 -9.90
CA PHE A 80 10.16 -3.41 -10.48
C PHE A 80 9.07 -4.47 -10.39
N VAL A 81 8.44 -4.63 -9.22
CA VAL A 81 7.33 -5.58 -9.04
C VAL A 81 6.15 -5.20 -9.94
N ILE A 82 5.77 -3.93 -9.99
CA ILE A 82 4.65 -3.49 -10.84
C ILE A 82 4.97 -3.63 -12.33
N ALA A 83 6.20 -3.32 -12.74
CA ALA A 83 6.68 -3.53 -14.11
C ALA A 83 6.62 -5.01 -14.49
N ALA A 84 7.12 -5.91 -13.64
CA ALA A 84 7.11 -7.35 -13.91
C ALA A 84 5.68 -7.90 -14.08
N VAL A 85 4.73 -7.47 -13.25
CA VAL A 85 3.33 -7.91 -13.34
C VAL A 85 2.62 -7.30 -14.55
N SER A 86 2.92 -6.05 -14.91
CA SER A 86 2.31 -5.37 -16.07
C SER A 86 2.93 -5.74 -17.42
N ALA A 87 4.17 -6.28 -17.42
CA ALA A 87 4.93 -6.57 -18.64
C ALA A 87 4.21 -7.42 -19.70
N PRO A 88 3.43 -8.48 -19.38
CA PRO A 88 2.74 -9.26 -20.40
C PRO A 88 1.73 -8.42 -21.20
N ILE A 89 0.96 -7.58 -20.49
CA ILE A 89 -0.04 -6.71 -21.10
C ILE A 89 0.64 -5.59 -21.89
N VAL A 90 1.69 -4.98 -21.32
CA VAL A 90 2.42 -3.89 -21.99
C VAL A 90 3.12 -4.40 -23.25
N ASN A 91 3.75 -5.57 -23.23
CA ASN A 91 4.35 -6.18 -24.40
C ASN A 91 3.30 -6.48 -25.48
N PHE A 92 2.11 -6.95 -25.09
CA PHE A 92 1.01 -7.14 -26.03
C PHE A 92 0.57 -5.82 -26.69
N LEU A 93 0.41 -4.74 -25.91
CA LEU A 93 0.10 -3.41 -26.45
C LEU A 93 1.21 -2.88 -27.38
N TYR A 94 2.48 -3.12 -27.03
CA TYR A 94 3.63 -2.75 -27.84
C TYR A 94 3.63 -3.47 -29.19
N LEU A 95 3.32 -4.77 -29.22
CA LEU A 95 3.21 -5.55 -30.45
C LEU A 95 2.06 -5.07 -31.37
N LEU A 96 1.00 -4.51 -30.79
CA LEU A 96 -0.10 -3.89 -31.52
C LEU A 96 0.20 -2.46 -31.98
N GLY A 97 1.39 -1.92 -31.71
CA GLY A 97 1.76 -0.55 -32.05
C GLY A 97 0.98 0.52 -31.27
N ILE A 98 0.41 0.16 -30.11
CA ILE A 98 -0.37 1.06 -29.29
C ILE A 98 0.56 2.04 -28.55
N ASN A 99 0.15 3.31 -28.48
CA ASN A 99 0.94 4.39 -27.87
C ASN A 99 1.30 4.09 -26.39
N LYS A 100 2.54 4.45 -26.00
CA LYS A 100 3.07 4.36 -24.63
C LYS A 100 2.13 4.96 -23.57
N PHE A 101 1.31 5.95 -23.92
CA PHE A 101 0.28 6.52 -23.04
C PHE A 101 -0.58 5.45 -22.36
N TRP A 102 -0.94 4.38 -23.07
CA TRP A 102 -1.73 3.27 -22.52
C TRP A 102 -0.98 2.43 -21.50
N THR A 103 0.36 2.42 -21.53
CA THR A 103 1.18 1.74 -20.52
C THR A 103 0.92 2.32 -19.13
N GLN A 104 0.76 3.63 -19.03
CA GLN A 104 0.46 4.30 -17.77
C GLN A 104 -0.84 3.78 -17.15
N TYR A 105 -1.89 3.59 -17.97
CA TYR A 105 -3.15 3.01 -17.50
C TYR A 105 -2.98 1.59 -16.99
N VAL A 106 -2.26 0.75 -17.74
CA VAL A 106 -2.02 -0.65 -17.35
C VAL A 106 -1.27 -0.72 -16.02
N VAL A 107 -0.23 0.09 -15.84
CA VAL A 107 0.56 0.16 -14.60
C VAL A 107 -0.31 0.60 -13.41
N ARG A 108 -1.12 1.65 -13.60
CA ARG A 108 -2.02 2.17 -12.56
C ARG A 108 -3.12 1.18 -12.19
N LEU A 109 -3.70 0.49 -13.16
CA LEU A 109 -4.67 -0.58 -12.93
C LEU A 109 -4.03 -1.79 -12.24
N THR A 110 -2.79 -2.14 -12.59
CA THR A 110 -2.03 -3.21 -11.94
C THR A 110 -1.81 -2.91 -10.45
N LEU A 111 -1.41 -1.68 -10.12
CA LEU A 111 -1.29 -1.23 -8.73
C LEU A 111 -2.64 -1.25 -8.01
N THR A 112 -3.70 -0.76 -8.66
CA THR A 112 -5.06 -0.77 -8.12
C THR A 112 -5.51 -2.19 -7.77
N LEU A 113 -5.26 -3.16 -8.66
CA LEU A 113 -5.57 -4.57 -8.44
C LEU A 113 -4.79 -5.14 -7.24
N ALA A 114 -3.49 -4.83 -7.12
CA ALA A 114 -2.69 -5.27 -5.97
C ALA A 114 -3.25 -4.75 -4.63
N VAL A 115 -3.67 -3.48 -4.60
CA VAL A 115 -4.34 -2.88 -3.42
C VAL A 115 -5.69 -3.55 -3.16
N LEU A 116 -6.51 -3.78 -4.19
CA LEU A 116 -7.83 -4.40 -4.03
C LEU A 116 -7.78 -5.84 -3.54
N VAL A 117 -6.80 -6.62 -4.01
CA VAL A 117 -6.59 -8.01 -3.57
C VAL A 117 -6.27 -8.04 -2.07
N THR A 118 -5.30 -7.24 -1.64
CA THR A 118 -4.88 -7.19 -0.23
C THR A 118 -5.94 -6.55 0.67
N TRP A 119 -6.65 -5.54 0.17
CA TRP A 119 -7.81 -4.95 0.85
C TRP A 119 -8.95 -5.96 1.03
N SER A 120 -9.26 -6.76 0.01
CA SER A 120 -10.28 -7.80 0.09
C SER A 120 -9.92 -8.88 1.11
N ARG A 121 -8.64 -9.26 1.19
CA ARG A 121 -8.15 -10.18 2.23
C ARG A 121 -8.32 -9.61 3.63
N LEU A 122 -7.94 -8.34 3.84
CA LEU A 122 -8.14 -7.65 5.12
C LEU A 122 -9.62 -7.57 5.49
N ARG A 123 -10.50 -7.21 4.54
CA ARG A 123 -11.95 -7.21 4.74
C ARG A 123 -12.47 -8.58 5.18
N SER A 124 -12.01 -9.66 4.53
CA SER A 124 -12.39 -11.02 4.92
C SER A 124 -11.88 -11.39 6.31
N ALA A 125 -10.69 -10.93 6.72
CA ALA A 125 -10.19 -11.11 8.08
C ALA A 125 -11.05 -10.37 9.11
N LEU A 126 -11.39 -9.10 8.83
CA LEU A 126 -12.29 -8.29 9.66
C LEU A 126 -13.68 -8.91 9.76
N GLN A 127 -14.22 -9.44 8.66
CA GLN A 127 -15.50 -10.14 8.64
C GLN A 127 -15.49 -11.39 9.52
N LYS A 128 -14.39 -12.16 9.52
CA LYS A 128 -14.24 -13.34 10.37
C LYS A 128 -14.16 -12.96 11.85
N GLN A 129 -13.44 -11.88 12.18
CA GLN A 129 -13.20 -11.47 13.56
C GLN A 129 -14.39 -10.72 14.18
N PHE A 130 -15.03 -9.83 13.41
CA PHE A 130 -16.03 -8.88 13.91
C PHE A 130 -17.42 -9.05 13.28
N GLY A 131 -17.57 -10.01 12.35
CA GLY A 131 -18.84 -10.33 11.70
C GLY A 131 -19.16 -9.49 10.47
N ASN A 132 -20.30 -9.81 9.85
CA ASN A 132 -20.72 -9.21 8.57
C ASN A 132 -20.99 -7.71 8.67
N THR A 133 -21.62 -7.25 9.76
CA THR A 133 -21.98 -5.83 9.96
C THR A 133 -20.74 -4.94 9.96
N PHE A 134 -19.67 -5.38 10.63
CA PHE A 134 -18.40 -4.65 10.63
C PHE A 134 -17.80 -4.55 9.23
N ALA A 135 -17.75 -5.68 8.51
CA ALA A 135 -17.22 -5.71 7.15
C ALA A 135 -18.03 -4.83 6.17
N TRP A 136 -19.34 -4.72 6.38
CA TRP A 136 -20.20 -3.81 5.63
C TRP A 136 -19.83 -2.35 5.87
N TRP A 137 -19.75 -1.91 7.12
CA TRP A 137 -19.36 -0.54 7.46
C TRP A 137 -17.95 -0.20 6.99
N TYR A 138 -17.00 -1.10 7.20
CA TYR A 138 -15.63 -0.97 6.67
C TYR A 138 -15.63 -0.73 5.15
N THR A 139 -16.47 -1.46 4.41
CA THR A 139 -16.58 -1.31 2.96
C THR A 139 -17.21 0.02 2.56
N ILE A 140 -18.32 0.41 3.18
CA ILE A 140 -19.01 1.69 2.91
C ILE A 140 -18.08 2.87 3.20
N ILE A 141 -17.38 2.84 4.34
CA ILE A 141 -16.41 3.89 4.70
C ILE A 141 -15.28 3.95 3.68
N THR A 142 -14.71 2.81 3.28
CA THR A 142 -13.64 2.78 2.27
C THR A 142 -14.09 3.39 0.94
N VAL A 143 -15.27 2.99 0.42
CA VAL A 143 -15.77 3.47 -0.88
C VAL A 143 -16.08 4.96 -0.86
N THR A 144 -16.58 5.48 0.27
CA THR A 144 -16.93 6.89 0.42
C THR A 144 -15.72 7.78 0.75
N GLN A 145 -14.60 7.20 1.18
CA GLN A 145 -13.36 7.93 1.38
C GLN A 145 -12.69 8.25 0.05
N TYR A 146 -12.83 9.51 -0.37
CA TYR A 146 -12.14 10.07 -1.53
C TYR A 146 -10.64 9.73 -1.54
N HIS A 147 -9.96 9.89 -0.41
CA HIS A 147 -8.51 9.74 -0.34
C HIS A 147 -8.06 8.32 -0.70
N PHE A 148 -8.72 7.29 -0.16
CA PHE A 148 -8.35 5.90 -0.47
C PHE A 148 -8.63 5.57 -1.95
N MET A 149 -9.85 5.85 -2.42
CA MET A 149 -10.29 5.48 -3.77
C MET A 149 -9.54 6.24 -4.87
N PHE A 150 -9.21 7.51 -4.64
CA PHE A 150 -8.47 8.31 -5.62
C PHE A 150 -7.00 7.90 -5.69
N TYR A 151 -6.34 7.72 -4.53
CA TYR A 151 -4.89 7.49 -4.50
C TYR A 151 -4.49 6.05 -4.74
N MET A 152 -5.35 5.05 -4.52
CA MET A 152 -4.98 3.63 -4.69
C MET A 152 -4.49 3.24 -6.10
N SER A 153 -4.76 4.07 -7.11
CA SER A 153 -4.32 3.86 -8.48
C SER A 153 -3.08 4.68 -8.87
N ARG A 154 -2.60 5.55 -7.99
CA ARG A 154 -1.50 6.47 -8.23
C ARG A 154 -0.23 5.89 -7.61
N PRO A 155 0.88 5.71 -8.35
CA PRO A 155 2.11 5.11 -7.84
C PRO A 155 2.90 6.11 -7.01
N LEU A 156 2.29 6.61 -5.95
CA LEU A 156 2.97 7.31 -4.88
C LEU A 156 3.71 6.28 -4.03
N PRO A 157 4.87 6.62 -3.42
CA PRO A 157 5.59 5.71 -2.53
C PRO A 157 4.67 5.09 -1.45
N ASN A 158 3.74 5.86 -0.90
CA ASN A 158 2.78 5.41 0.11
C ASN A 158 1.80 4.36 -0.41
N ILE A 159 1.45 4.42 -1.70
CA ILE A 159 0.52 3.49 -2.32
C ILE A 159 1.26 2.24 -2.82
N MET A 160 2.51 2.37 -3.25
CA MET A 160 3.36 1.21 -3.59
C MET A 160 3.54 0.27 -2.40
N VAL A 161 3.64 0.81 -1.18
CA VAL A 161 3.73 0.02 0.06
C VAL A 161 2.37 -0.43 0.62
N LEU A 162 1.26 0.21 0.21
CA LEU A 162 -0.07 -0.03 0.77
C LEU A 162 -0.52 -1.50 0.75
N PRO A 163 -0.29 -2.30 -0.32
CA PRO A 163 -0.64 -3.73 -0.29
C PRO A 163 0.03 -4.49 0.86
N LEU A 164 1.29 -4.16 1.18
CA LEU A 164 2.04 -4.78 2.27
C LEU A 164 1.54 -4.32 3.64
N VAL A 165 1.17 -3.05 3.76
CA VAL A 165 0.52 -2.51 4.96
C VAL A 165 -0.78 -3.24 5.26
N LEU A 166 -1.62 -3.47 4.24
CA LEU A 166 -2.89 -4.20 4.38
C LEU A 166 -2.66 -5.67 4.75
N LEU A 167 -1.63 -6.32 4.19
CA LEU A 167 -1.23 -7.68 4.58
C LEU A 167 -0.67 -7.75 6.00
N ALA A 168 0.04 -6.72 6.46
CA ALA A 168 0.52 -6.64 7.83
C ALA A 168 -0.67 -6.55 8.80
N PHE A 169 -1.66 -5.70 8.52
CA PHE A 169 -2.91 -5.65 9.31
C PHE A 169 -3.69 -6.96 9.27
N GLU A 170 -3.83 -7.60 8.11
CA GLU A 170 -4.46 -8.92 8.00
C GLU A 170 -3.75 -9.94 8.90
N GLY A 171 -2.41 -9.93 8.87
CA GLY A 171 -1.57 -10.80 9.68
C GLY A 171 -1.75 -10.54 11.18
N TRP A 172 -1.78 -9.28 11.59
CA TRP A 172 -1.97 -8.89 13.00
C TRP A 172 -3.36 -9.30 13.52
N ILE A 173 -4.43 -8.98 12.77
CA ILE A 173 -5.81 -9.32 13.16
C ILE A 173 -6.01 -10.83 13.29
N LEU A 174 -5.39 -11.63 12.42
CA LEU A 174 -5.52 -13.09 12.43
C LEU A 174 -4.50 -13.79 13.34
N GLY A 175 -3.64 -13.06 14.07
CA GLY A 175 -2.58 -13.65 14.89
C GLY A 175 -1.48 -14.35 14.09
N LYS A 176 -1.36 -14.08 12.78
CA LYS A 176 -0.31 -14.62 11.90
C LYS A 176 0.96 -13.78 12.04
N HIS A 177 1.66 -13.93 13.16
CA HIS A 177 2.81 -13.12 13.52
C HIS A 177 3.91 -13.06 12.44
N LYS A 178 4.20 -14.18 11.76
CA LYS A 178 5.20 -14.21 10.67
C LYS A 178 4.80 -13.31 9.49
N GLN A 179 3.52 -13.35 9.09
CA GLN A 179 2.99 -12.48 8.02
C GLN A 179 3.07 -11.02 8.46
N PHE A 180 2.63 -10.71 9.69
CA PHE A 180 2.68 -9.36 10.24
C PHE A 180 4.09 -8.78 10.24
N ILE A 181 5.06 -9.48 10.86
CA ILE A 181 6.44 -8.99 11.01
C ILE A 181 7.13 -8.83 9.66
N ILE A 182 6.98 -9.79 8.74
CA ILE A 182 7.63 -9.71 7.42
C ILE A 182 7.01 -8.60 6.58
N SER A 183 5.68 -8.52 6.47
CA SER A 183 5.02 -7.48 5.67
C SER A 183 5.26 -6.08 6.23
N ALA A 184 5.24 -5.92 7.56
CA ALA A 184 5.62 -4.67 8.22
C ALA A 184 7.10 -4.33 7.95
N GLY A 185 7.99 -5.32 8.08
CA GLY A 185 9.42 -5.17 7.83
C GLY A 185 9.72 -4.72 6.39
N VAL A 186 9.04 -5.29 5.39
CA VAL A 186 9.19 -4.85 4.00
C VAL A 186 8.77 -3.39 3.86
N GLY A 187 7.64 -3.00 4.46
CA GLY A 187 7.18 -1.61 4.42
C GLY A 187 8.15 -0.63 5.09
N ILE A 188 8.71 -1.01 6.24
CA ILE A 188 9.63 -0.16 7.03
C ILE A 188 10.99 -0.03 6.37
N ILE A 189 11.59 -1.16 5.96
CA ILE A 189 12.99 -1.22 5.52
C ILE A 189 13.15 -0.75 4.07
N ILE A 190 12.19 -1.07 3.20
CA ILE A 190 12.32 -0.83 1.77
C ILE A 190 11.63 0.47 1.35
N PHE A 191 10.50 0.80 1.95
CA PHE A 191 9.64 1.87 1.43
C PHE A 191 9.57 3.11 2.32
N ARG A 192 9.29 2.93 3.63
CA ARG A 192 8.86 4.01 4.53
C ARG A 192 9.15 3.68 6.00
N ALA A 193 10.25 4.22 6.53
CA ALA A 193 10.71 3.95 7.89
C ALA A 193 9.74 4.42 8.98
N GLU A 194 8.91 5.44 8.72
CA GLU A 194 7.97 5.94 9.72
C GLU A 194 6.84 4.95 10.05
N LEU A 195 6.61 3.95 9.20
CA LEU A 195 5.70 2.83 9.50
C LEU A 195 6.17 2.04 10.74
N ALA A 196 7.43 2.18 11.16
CA ALA A 196 7.93 1.61 12.39
C ALA A 196 7.19 2.14 13.62
N MET A 197 6.71 3.40 13.59
CA MET A 197 5.90 3.93 14.69
C MET A 197 4.56 3.19 14.80
N LEU A 198 3.88 3.00 13.66
CA LEU A 198 2.58 2.33 13.61
C LEU A 198 2.70 0.85 13.98
N PHE A 199 3.53 0.09 13.26
CA PHE A 199 3.66 -1.35 13.49
C PHE A 199 4.45 -1.69 14.74
N GLY A 200 5.38 -0.84 15.15
CA GLY A 200 6.05 -0.95 16.44
C GLY A 200 5.05 -0.86 17.59
N LEU A 201 4.08 0.05 17.53
CA LEU A 201 3.02 0.13 18.53
C LEU A 201 2.18 -1.17 18.58
N PHE A 202 1.75 -1.69 17.43
CA PHE A 202 1.00 -2.96 17.38
C PHE A 202 1.81 -4.15 17.90
N LEU A 203 3.12 -4.18 17.60
CA LEU A 203 4.01 -5.20 18.13
C LEU A 203 4.18 -5.09 19.65
N ILE A 204 4.32 -3.87 20.17
CA ILE A 204 4.38 -3.62 21.62
C ILE A 204 3.09 -4.06 22.30
N ILE A 205 1.92 -3.79 21.70
CA ILE A 205 0.62 -4.28 22.19
C ILE A 205 0.62 -5.81 22.27
N ASP A 206 1.02 -6.51 21.21
CA ASP A 206 1.05 -7.98 21.21
C ASP A 206 2.05 -8.55 22.22
N LEU A 207 3.20 -7.90 22.44
CA LEU A 207 4.17 -8.25 23.48
C LEU A 207 3.60 -8.02 24.88
N HIS A 208 2.94 -6.87 25.11
CA HIS A 208 2.36 -6.52 26.40
C HIS A 208 1.27 -7.51 26.81
N PHE A 209 0.37 -7.86 25.88
CA PHE A 209 -0.69 -8.84 26.10
C PHE A 209 -0.23 -10.30 25.93
N GLN A 210 1.09 -10.55 25.84
CA GLN A 210 1.68 -11.90 25.76
C GLN A 210 1.13 -12.75 24.60
N LYS A 211 0.72 -12.11 23.49
CA LYS A 211 0.31 -12.82 22.26
C LYS A 211 1.51 -13.37 21.51
N ILE A 212 2.67 -12.73 21.65
CA ILE A 212 3.94 -13.15 21.07
C ILE A 212 5.06 -12.93 22.08
N ASP A 213 6.06 -13.81 22.08
CA ASP A 213 7.25 -13.66 22.90
C ASP A 213 8.41 -12.99 22.14
N VAL A 214 9.29 -12.30 22.88
CA VAL A 214 10.44 -11.58 22.32
C VAL A 214 11.37 -12.52 21.52
N LYS A 215 11.53 -13.78 21.93
CA LYS A 215 12.41 -14.72 21.21
C LYS A 215 11.83 -15.06 19.85
N THR A 216 10.53 -15.28 19.74
CA THR A 216 9.85 -15.49 18.45
C THR A 216 9.93 -14.26 17.56
N VAL A 217 9.74 -13.06 18.13
CA VAL A 217 9.93 -11.80 17.38
C VAL A 217 11.34 -11.74 16.79
N LEU A 218 12.38 -11.92 17.60
CA LEU A 218 13.77 -11.85 17.13
C LEU A 218 14.09 -12.93 16.09
N LYS A 219 13.60 -14.16 16.26
CA LYS A 219 13.76 -15.25 15.30
C LYS A 219 13.17 -14.96 13.93
N ILE A 220 12.14 -14.10 13.84
CA ILE A 220 11.51 -13.74 12.57
C ILE A 220 12.11 -12.42 12.05
N ALA A 221 12.15 -11.40 12.90
CA ALA A 221 12.52 -10.04 12.53
C ALA A 221 14.00 -9.90 12.15
N VAL A 222 14.91 -10.57 12.84
CA VAL A 222 16.35 -10.47 12.54
C VAL A 222 16.69 -11.05 11.16
N PRO A 223 16.37 -12.33 10.85
CA PRO A 223 16.69 -12.87 9.52
C PRO A 223 15.88 -12.19 8.41
N ALA A 224 14.61 -11.81 8.66
CA ALA A 224 13.83 -11.05 7.69
C ALA A 224 14.47 -9.66 7.45
N GLY A 225 14.87 -8.95 8.50
CA GLY A 225 15.49 -7.64 8.40
C GLY A 225 16.79 -7.67 7.63
N VAL A 226 17.69 -8.62 7.94
CA VAL A 226 18.95 -8.80 7.20
C VAL A 226 18.67 -9.12 5.72
N GLY A 227 17.74 -10.03 5.44
CA GLY A 227 17.36 -10.37 4.07
C GLY A 227 16.75 -9.18 3.30
N LEU A 228 15.93 -8.37 3.94
CA LEU A 228 15.30 -7.19 3.33
C LEU A 228 16.31 -6.07 3.07
N VAL A 229 17.23 -5.81 4.01
CA VAL A 229 18.33 -4.86 3.81
C VAL A 229 19.23 -5.32 2.67
N ALA A 230 19.61 -6.60 2.64
CA ALA A 230 20.39 -7.15 1.53
C ALA A 230 19.65 -6.99 0.19
N LEU A 231 18.33 -7.25 0.16
CA LEU A 231 17.53 -7.11 -1.04
C LEU A 231 17.49 -5.67 -1.57
N THR A 232 17.18 -4.68 -0.72
CA THR A 232 17.15 -3.26 -1.14
C THR A 232 18.54 -2.78 -1.53
N VAL A 233 19.58 -3.11 -0.77
CA VAL A 233 20.95 -2.71 -1.10
C VAL A 233 21.35 -3.29 -2.46
N VAL A 234 21.12 -4.57 -2.73
CA VAL A 234 21.50 -5.18 -4.02
C VAL A 234 20.69 -4.58 -5.16
N VAL A 235 19.36 -4.58 -5.08
CA VAL A 235 18.50 -4.14 -6.18
C VAL A 235 18.69 -2.65 -6.45
N ASP A 236 18.62 -1.83 -5.41
CA ASP A 236 18.67 -0.37 -5.58
C ASP A 236 20.07 0.10 -5.98
N SER A 237 21.14 -0.53 -5.46
CA SER A 237 22.50 -0.15 -5.89
C SER A 237 22.77 -0.48 -7.36
N LEU A 238 22.14 -1.53 -7.91
CA LEU A 238 22.23 -1.84 -9.34
C LEU A 238 21.59 -0.73 -10.18
N PHE A 239 20.38 -0.27 -9.84
CA PHE A 239 19.70 0.78 -10.59
C PHE A 239 20.34 2.16 -10.42
N TRP A 240 20.81 2.48 -9.22
CA TRP A 240 21.43 3.78 -8.91
C TRP A 240 22.92 3.87 -9.26
N GLY A 241 23.55 2.75 -9.65
CA GLY A 241 24.97 2.73 -10.04
C GLY A 241 25.97 3.00 -8.90
N ARG A 242 25.52 2.98 -7.64
CA ARG A 242 26.36 3.16 -6.45
C ARG A 242 25.80 2.36 -5.28
N LEU A 243 26.67 1.93 -4.36
CA LEU A 243 26.23 1.23 -3.14
C LEU A 243 25.38 2.16 -2.27
N LEU A 244 24.12 1.82 -2.05
CA LEU A 244 23.19 2.60 -1.21
C LEU A 244 22.05 1.77 -0.64
N TRP A 245 21.43 2.29 0.42
CA TRP A 245 20.13 1.85 0.93
C TRP A 245 19.19 3.06 0.89
N PRO A 246 18.19 3.11 -0.04
CA PRO A 246 17.44 4.34 -0.28
C PRO A 246 16.75 4.86 0.98
N GLU A 247 16.06 3.97 1.69
CA GLU A 247 15.28 4.38 2.86
C GLU A 247 16.15 4.83 4.03
N ALA A 248 17.37 4.28 4.18
CA ALA A 248 18.30 4.78 5.19
C ALA A 248 18.80 6.20 4.87
N GLU A 249 19.07 6.51 3.60
CA GLU A 249 19.42 7.88 3.20
C GLU A 249 18.25 8.85 3.40
N VAL A 250 17.02 8.43 3.06
CA VAL A 250 15.79 9.20 3.30
C VAL A 250 15.59 9.46 4.79
N PHE A 251 15.77 8.43 5.64
CA PHE A 251 15.65 8.56 7.09
C PHE A 251 16.72 9.49 7.67
N TRP A 252 17.98 9.36 7.21
CA TRP A 252 19.08 10.23 7.61
C TRP A 252 18.81 11.69 7.25
N TYR A 253 18.42 11.96 6.00
CA TYR A 253 18.11 13.30 5.52
C TYR A 253 16.97 13.96 6.33
N ASN A 254 15.87 13.24 6.54
CA ASN A 254 14.71 13.83 7.18
C ASN A 254 14.86 13.95 8.69
N THR A 255 15.34 12.90 9.36
CA THR A 255 15.33 12.80 10.82
C THR A 255 16.62 13.32 11.44
N ILE A 256 17.77 12.96 10.89
CA ILE A 256 19.07 13.26 11.50
C ILE A 256 19.56 14.64 11.06
N MET A 257 19.40 14.98 9.78
CA MET A 257 19.72 16.33 9.29
C MET A 257 18.61 17.35 9.53
N ASN A 258 17.45 16.91 10.08
CA ASN A 258 16.28 17.74 10.37
C ASN A 258 15.77 18.54 9.15
N LYS A 259 15.80 17.91 7.96
CA LYS A 259 15.38 18.54 6.69
C LYS A 259 13.97 18.15 6.26
N SER A 260 13.16 17.62 7.18
CA SER A 260 11.77 17.25 6.87
C SER A 260 10.90 18.44 6.48
N SER A 261 11.26 19.66 6.88
CA SER A 261 10.56 20.89 6.49
C SER A 261 10.74 21.25 5.01
N ASP A 262 11.77 20.73 4.34
CA ASP A 262 12.05 21.01 2.93
C ASP A 262 10.93 20.49 2.00
N TRP A 263 10.15 19.52 2.48
CA TRP A 263 8.95 19.01 1.80
C TRP A 263 7.73 19.94 1.94
N GLY A 264 7.87 21.06 2.65
CA GLY A 264 6.83 22.02 2.95
C GLY A 264 6.18 21.78 4.32
N THR A 265 5.83 22.88 4.99
CA THR A 265 5.14 22.85 6.29
C THR A 265 3.93 23.77 6.27
N ALA A 266 2.88 23.40 7.00
CA ALA A 266 1.74 24.26 7.27
C ALA A 266 1.69 24.63 8.76
N PRO A 267 0.97 25.69 9.16
CA PRO A 267 0.74 26.00 10.56
C PRO A 267 0.12 24.80 11.31
N PHE A 268 0.50 24.59 12.57
CA PHE A 268 0.08 23.40 13.35
C PHE A 268 -1.43 23.11 13.28
N LEU A 269 -2.26 24.14 13.45
CA LEU A 269 -3.72 23.98 13.43
C LEU A 269 -4.26 23.54 12.07
N TRP A 270 -3.56 23.83 10.96
CA TRP A 270 -3.96 23.43 9.60
C TRP A 270 -4.13 21.91 9.48
N TYR A 271 -3.27 21.15 10.16
CA TYR A 271 -3.37 19.69 10.16
C TYR A 271 -4.68 19.22 10.83
N ILE A 272 -5.17 19.94 11.83
CA ILE A 272 -6.38 19.61 12.58
C ILE A 272 -7.65 20.06 11.85
N TYR A 273 -7.75 21.33 11.46
CA TYR A 273 -8.98 21.86 10.86
C TYR A 273 -9.08 21.62 9.34
N SER A 274 -7.98 21.26 8.65
CA SER A 274 -7.97 21.07 7.20
C SER A 274 -7.56 19.66 6.77
N ALA A 275 -6.37 19.21 7.17
CA ALA A 275 -5.84 17.94 6.68
C ALA A 275 -6.68 16.74 7.16
N LEU A 276 -6.98 16.66 8.46
CA LEU A 276 -7.78 15.58 9.04
C LEU A 276 -9.21 15.50 8.44
N PRO A 277 -10.01 16.58 8.39
CA PRO A 277 -11.34 16.54 7.77
C PRO A 277 -11.30 16.13 6.29
N ARG A 278 -10.30 16.57 5.53
CA ARG A 278 -10.16 16.20 4.11
C ARG A 278 -9.74 14.74 3.93
N GLY A 279 -8.88 14.23 4.80
CA GLY A 279 -8.39 12.84 4.74
C GLY A 279 -9.43 11.82 5.22
N LEU A 280 -10.11 12.12 6.32
CA LEU A 280 -11.05 11.19 6.98
C LEU A 280 -12.50 11.38 6.51
N GLY A 281 -12.86 12.56 6.01
CA GLY A 281 -14.21 12.85 5.57
C GLY A 281 -15.25 12.61 6.68
N PRO A 282 -16.43 12.03 6.36
CA PRO A 282 -17.48 11.75 7.35
C PRO A 282 -17.04 10.81 8.47
N SER A 283 -16.00 9.98 8.26
CA SER A 283 -15.54 9.04 9.28
C SER A 283 -15.04 9.72 10.55
N LEU A 284 -14.58 10.98 10.46
CA LEU A 284 -14.16 11.74 11.63
C LEU A 284 -15.29 11.91 12.66
N LEU A 285 -16.53 12.10 12.20
CA LEU A 285 -17.72 12.21 13.06
C LEU A 285 -18.18 10.84 13.58
N LEU A 286 -17.89 9.76 12.85
CA LEU A 286 -18.28 8.41 13.22
C LEU A 286 -17.35 7.79 14.29
N ILE A 287 -16.12 8.28 14.43
CA ILE A 287 -15.16 7.75 15.41
C ILE A 287 -15.69 7.84 16.85
N PRO A 288 -16.13 9.01 17.39
CA PRO A 288 -16.66 9.08 18.75
C PRO A 288 -17.91 8.21 18.95
N VAL A 289 -18.77 8.14 17.94
CA VAL A 289 -19.96 7.27 17.95
C VAL A 289 -19.56 5.80 18.06
N GLY A 290 -18.55 5.37 17.29
CA GLY A 290 -17.99 4.03 17.35
C GLY A 290 -17.42 3.70 18.72
N VAL A 291 -16.60 4.60 19.30
CA VAL A 291 -16.03 4.43 20.65
C VAL A 291 -17.12 4.35 21.73
N TYR A 292 -18.20 5.11 21.59
CA TYR A 292 -19.31 5.08 22.53
C TYR A 292 -20.12 3.76 22.44
N LEU A 293 -20.41 3.30 21.23
CA LEU A 293 -21.26 2.13 20.97
C LEU A 293 -20.50 0.79 21.12
N GLU A 294 -19.22 0.74 20.81
CA GLU A 294 -18.40 -0.47 20.83
C GLU A 294 -17.28 -0.32 21.86
N ARG A 295 -17.50 -0.90 23.05
CA ARG A 295 -16.56 -0.86 24.20
C ARG A 295 -15.69 -2.13 24.34
N ARG A 296 -15.81 -3.07 23.40
CA ARG A 296 -15.01 -4.30 23.40
C ARG A 296 -13.54 -4.00 23.14
#